data_AF-M4S3U2-F1
#
_entry.id   AF-M4S3U2-F1
#
_cell.length_a   1.000
_cell.length_b   1.000
_cell.length_c   1.000
_cell.angle_alpha   90.00
_cell.angle_beta   90.00
_cell.angle_gamma   90.00
#
_symmetry.space_group_name_H-M   'P 1'
#
loop_
_entity.id
_entity.type
_entity.pdbx_description
1 polymer ?
#
loop_
_entity_poly.entity_id
_entity_poly.type
_entity_poly.pdbx_seq_one_letter_code
_entity_poly.pdbx_strand_id
1 'polypeptide(L)'
;MAIHAPITGALSCATVVSDYPADFWRTLVNLDRLRLEGVIEMAISLLDADDGDPDLEPNGDELDGTGGEDDFCNHSAYMSGPGCPIADPDVGIDDVPRDREAPLRPKYGIDQSAGPINEVQAAREWQEAQRRRYAIG
;
A
#
# COMPACT_ATOMS: atom_id res chain seq x y z
N MET A 1 -24.88 1.84 36.77
CA MET A 1 -25.39 2.54 35.57
C MET A 1 -24.20 3.22 34.92
N ALA A 2 -23.58 2.58 33.94
CA ALA A 2 -22.47 3.16 33.19
C ALA A 2 -23.05 3.98 32.04
N ILE A 3 -22.73 5.27 32.03
CA ILE A 3 -23.08 6.21 30.99
C ILE A 3 -22.11 5.98 29.84
N HIS A 4 -22.61 5.44 28.73
CA HIS A 4 -21.92 5.39 27.45
C HIS A 4 -21.58 6.81 27.03
N ALA A 5 -20.28 7.14 26.97
CA ALA A 5 -19.84 8.30 26.21
C ALA A 5 -20.01 7.97 24.72
N PRO A 6 -20.70 8.79 23.92
CA PRO A 6 -20.69 8.63 22.48
C PRO A 6 -19.28 8.92 21.96
N ILE A 7 -18.72 7.98 21.19
CA ILE A 7 -17.57 8.23 20.34
C ILE A 7 -18.06 9.22 19.27
N THR A 8 -17.95 10.51 19.54
CA THR A 8 -18.03 11.54 18.52
C THR A 8 -16.80 11.39 17.65
N GLY A 9 -16.92 10.56 16.62
CA GLY A 9 -15.95 10.51 15.53
C GLY A 9 -15.85 11.91 14.94
N ALA A 10 -14.73 12.56 15.19
CA ALA A 10 -14.33 13.70 14.38
C ALA A 10 -14.32 13.21 12.94
N LEU A 11 -15.16 13.83 12.11
CA LEU A 11 -15.13 13.62 10.67
C LEU A 11 -13.70 13.92 10.22
N SER A 12 -12.98 12.87 9.80
CA SER A 12 -11.71 12.99 9.10
C SER A 12 -11.88 14.02 7.98
N CYS A 13 -11.14 15.11 8.09
CA CYS A 13 -11.19 16.26 7.20
C CYS A 13 -10.51 15.89 5.87
N ALA A 14 -11.11 15.00 5.08
CA ALA A 14 -10.67 14.75 3.73
C ALA A 14 -10.89 16.04 2.91
N THR A 15 -9.86 16.88 2.84
CA THR A 15 -9.87 18.12 2.05
C THR A 15 -9.97 17.72 0.59
N VAL A 16 -10.98 18.22 -0.12
CA VAL A 16 -11.11 17.92 -1.55
C VAL A 16 -10.10 18.80 -2.27
N VAL A 17 -9.37 18.25 -3.26
CA VAL A 17 -8.35 18.99 -4.02
C VAL A 17 -8.89 20.31 -4.63
N SER A 18 -10.21 20.43 -4.81
CA SER A 18 -10.89 21.65 -5.24
C SER A 18 -10.81 22.82 -4.25
N ASP A 19 -10.45 22.58 -3.00
CA ASP A 19 -10.45 23.60 -1.94
C ASP A 19 -9.17 24.43 -1.95
N TYR A 20 -8.15 23.99 -2.70
CA TYR A 20 -6.91 24.75 -2.88
C TYR A 20 -7.09 25.88 -3.90
N PRO A 21 -6.46 27.05 -3.68
CA PRO A 21 -6.38 28.09 -4.69
C PRO A 21 -5.84 27.54 -6.01
N ALA A 22 -6.42 27.95 -7.15
CA ALA A 22 -6.03 27.46 -8.47
C ALA A 22 -4.52 27.63 -8.79
N ASP A 23 -3.85 28.57 -8.12
CA ASP A 23 -2.44 28.89 -8.29
C ASP A 23 -1.51 28.21 -7.27
N PHE A 24 -2.04 27.39 -6.36
CA PHE A 24 -1.26 26.69 -5.34
C PHE A 24 -0.14 25.85 -5.97
N TRP A 25 -0.48 25.01 -6.94
CA TRP A 25 0.49 24.17 -7.66
C TRP A 25 1.55 24.98 -8.42
N ARG A 26 1.16 26.12 -8.99
CA ARG A 26 2.09 27.02 -9.69
C ARG A 26 3.11 27.62 -8.74
N THR A 27 2.71 27.89 -7.50
CA THR A 27 3.62 28.40 -6.47
C THR A 27 4.66 27.36 -6.12
N LEU A 28 4.25 26.11 -5.89
CA LEU A 28 5.16 25.02 -5.51
C LEU A 28 6.16 24.67 -6.62
N VAL A 29 5.74 24.64 -7.88
CA VAL A 29 6.60 24.30 -9.03
C VAL A 29 7.73 25.32 -9.24
N ASN A 30 7.57 26.56 -8.75
CA ASN A 30 8.59 27.61 -8.89
C ASN A 30 9.61 27.62 -7.73
N LEU A 31 9.46 26.75 -6.73
CA LEU A 31 10.43 26.62 -5.65
C LEU A 31 11.62 25.77 -6.11
N ASP A 32 12.83 26.19 -5.74
CA ASP A 32 13.98 25.30 -5.80
C ASP A 32 13.87 24.21 -4.73
N ARG A 33 14.67 23.15 -4.89
CA ARG A 33 14.62 21.97 -4.02
C ARG A 33 14.70 22.31 -2.53
N LEU A 34 15.63 23.17 -2.12
CA LEU A 34 15.84 23.50 -0.70
C LEU A 34 14.63 24.24 -0.11
N ARG A 35 14.02 25.13 -0.90
CA ARG A 35 12.81 25.83 -0.48
C ARG A 35 11.61 24.92 -0.41
N LEU A 36 11.49 23.98 -1.35
CA LEU A 36 10.42 22.99 -1.33
C LEU A 36 10.54 22.05 -0.13
N GLU A 37 11.75 21.57 0.17
CA GLU A 37 12.06 20.77 1.37
C GLU A 37 11.62 21.52 2.64
N GLY A 38 12.01 22.78 2.82
CA GLY A 38 11.61 23.55 4.00
C GLY A 38 10.09 23.80 4.12
N VAL A 39 9.38 23.95 2.99
CA VAL A 39 7.90 24.05 3.00
C VAL A 39 7.26 22.73 3.42
N ILE A 40 7.81 21.60 2.97
CA ILE A 40 7.33 20.26 3.35
C ILE A 40 7.60 20.01 4.83
N GLU A 41 8.81 20.25 5.33
CA GLU A 41 9.16 20.11 6.75
C GLU A 41 8.23 20.94 7.65
N MET A 42 7.95 22.18 7.26
CA MET A 42 7.02 23.04 7.98
C MET A 42 5.60 22.48 7.96
N ALA A 43 5.15 21.95 6.84
CA ALA A 43 3.81 21.36 6.73
C ALA A 43 3.67 20.12 7.62
N ILE A 44 4.67 19.23 7.63
CA ILE A 44 4.72 18.05 8.51
C ILE A 44 4.68 18.50 9.98
N SER A 45 5.57 19.42 10.38
CA SER A 45 5.59 19.95 11.75
C SER A 45 4.27 20.57 12.21
N LEU A 46 3.46 21.10 11.28
CA LEU A 46 2.12 21.62 11.58
C LEU A 46 1.10 20.50 11.79
N LEU A 47 1.21 19.39 11.06
CA LEU A 47 0.37 18.21 11.25
C LEU A 47 0.68 17.55 12.60
N ASP A 48 1.96 17.31 12.90
CA ASP A 48 2.41 16.77 14.19
C ASP A 48 1.92 17.61 15.38
N ALA A 49 1.82 18.93 15.20
CA ALA A 49 1.34 19.85 16.22
C ALA A 49 -0.19 19.80 16.40
N ASP A 50 -0.94 19.39 15.38
CA ASP A 50 -2.41 19.31 15.38
C ASP A 50 -2.90 17.98 15.98
N ASP A 51 -2.29 16.86 15.61
CA ASP A 51 -2.67 15.52 16.08
C ASP A 51 -1.77 14.95 17.19
N GLY A 52 -0.59 15.55 17.41
CA GLY A 52 0.36 15.11 18.42
C GLY A 52 1.13 13.86 18.04
N ASP A 53 1.10 13.47 16.77
CA ASP A 53 1.82 12.33 16.21
C ASP A 53 3.11 12.84 15.54
N PRO A 54 4.28 12.71 16.19
CA PRO A 54 5.52 13.05 15.53
C PRO A 54 5.70 12.13 14.32
N ASP A 55 6.05 12.67 13.16
CA ASP A 55 6.46 11.91 11.96
C ASP A 55 7.84 11.24 12.18
N LEU A 56 7.93 10.48 13.27
CA LEU A 56 9.03 9.70 13.75
C LEU A 56 8.48 8.29 13.92
N GLU A 57 8.89 7.40 13.03
CA GLU A 57 8.65 5.98 13.16
C GLU A 57 9.96 5.29 13.60
N PRO A 58 10.30 5.25 14.90
CA PRO A 58 11.40 4.43 15.34
C PRO A 58 11.07 2.94 15.10
N ASN A 59 11.58 2.42 13.98
CA ASN A 59 11.53 1.03 13.50
C ASN A 59 10.25 0.61 12.75
N GLY A 60 9.56 1.52 12.08
CA GLY A 60 8.27 1.20 11.46
C GLY A 60 7.27 0.66 12.50
N ASP A 61 6.14 0.15 12.05
CA ASP A 61 5.03 -0.42 12.83
C ASP A 61 5.38 -1.56 13.83
N GLU A 62 6.65 -1.87 14.09
CA GLU A 62 7.12 -2.96 14.95
C GLU A 62 6.72 -2.80 16.44
N LEU A 63 6.38 -1.59 16.91
CA LEU A 63 6.06 -1.32 18.32
C LEU A 63 4.58 -1.12 18.63
N ASP A 64 3.77 -0.67 17.65
CA ASP A 64 2.35 -0.39 17.86
C ASP A 64 1.42 -1.31 17.06
N GLY A 65 1.94 -2.02 16.06
CA GLY A 65 1.18 -2.95 15.23
C GLY A 65 0.04 -2.28 14.46
N THR A 66 0.16 -0.98 14.17
CA THR A 66 -0.87 -0.20 13.47
C THR A 66 -0.94 -0.52 11.98
N GLY A 67 0.13 -1.10 11.40
CA GLY A 67 0.19 -1.46 9.99
C GLY A 67 0.25 -0.24 9.06
N GLY A 68 0.68 0.91 9.57
CA GLY A 68 0.99 2.09 8.77
C GLY A 68 2.11 1.76 7.79
N GLU A 69 1.78 1.83 6.49
CA GLU A 69 2.70 1.45 5.42
C GLU A 69 3.57 2.63 4.98
N ASP A 70 4.89 2.49 5.12
CA ASP A 70 5.88 2.99 4.15
C ASP A 70 7.28 2.36 4.29
N ASP A 71 7.59 1.72 5.43
CA ASP A 71 8.88 1.09 5.66
C ASP A 71 8.95 -0.39 5.24
N PHE A 72 10.17 -0.86 4.91
CA PHE A 72 10.46 -2.29 4.71
C PHE A 72 10.28 -3.03 6.04
N CYS A 73 9.05 -3.45 6.36
CA CYS A 73 8.83 -4.25 7.56
C CYS A 73 9.45 -5.64 7.39
N ASN A 74 9.98 -6.19 8.49
CA ASN A 74 10.43 -7.57 8.55
C ASN A 74 9.20 -8.48 8.47
N HIS A 75 8.75 -8.80 7.25
CA HIS A 75 7.63 -9.71 7.04
C HIS A 75 7.90 -11.03 7.78
N SER A 76 7.10 -11.28 8.82
CA SER A 76 7.08 -12.56 9.49
C SER A 76 6.59 -13.62 8.51
N ALA A 77 7.35 -14.71 8.36
CA ALA A 77 6.94 -15.87 7.55
C ALA A 77 5.64 -16.54 8.05
N TYR A 78 5.11 -16.10 9.20
CA TYR A 78 3.86 -16.56 9.77
C TYR A 78 2.63 -15.73 9.34
N MET A 79 2.82 -14.62 8.61
CA MET A 79 1.70 -13.89 8.02
C MET A 79 1.16 -14.63 6.79
N SER A 80 -0.17 -14.76 6.70
CA SER A 80 -0.85 -15.35 5.55
C SER A 80 -0.88 -14.36 4.39
N GLY A 81 0.23 -14.30 3.65
CA GLY A 81 0.29 -13.60 2.37
C GLY A 81 1.27 -12.42 2.35
N PRO A 82 1.74 -12.02 1.16
CA PRO A 82 2.49 -10.79 0.98
C PRO A 82 1.56 -9.57 1.04
N GLY A 83 1.87 -8.59 1.90
CA GLY A 83 1.17 -7.30 1.98
C GLY A 83 0.59 -6.97 3.36
N CYS A 84 0.34 -5.68 3.62
CA CYS A 84 -0.38 -5.24 4.81
C CYS A 84 -1.90 -5.40 4.59
N PRO A 85 -2.66 -5.95 5.55
CA PRO A 85 -4.13 -6.02 5.46
C PRO A 85 -4.82 -4.66 5.32
N ILE A 86 -4.14 -3.56 5.64
CA ILE A 86 -4.65 -2.19 5.42
C ILE A 86 -4.66 -1.83 3.93
N ALA A 87 -3.62 -2.19 3.18
CA ALA A 87 -3.56 -1.98 1.72
C ALA A 87 -4.30 -3.05 0.93
N ASP A 88 -4.54 -4.21 1.53
CA ASP A 88 -5.41 -5.26 1.00
C ASP A 88 -6.64 -5.45 1.91
N PRO A 89 -7.51 -4.43 2.03
CA PRO A 89 -8.60 -4.40 3.00
C PRO A 89 -9.69 -5.43 2.72
N ASP A 90 -9.67 -6.09 1.56
CA ASP A 90 -10.62 -7.13 1.28
C ASP A 90 -10.23 -8.48 1.87
N VAL A 91 -8.97 -8.71 2.31
CA VAL A 91 -8.42 -10.06 2.63
C VAL A 91 -9.10 -11.06 1.69
N GLY A 92 -9.00 -10.73 0.39
CA GLY A 92 -10.11 -10.83 -0.54
C GLY A 92 -10.71 -12.21 -0.58
N ILE A 93 -11.98 -12.28 -0.95
CA ILE A 93 -12.69 -13.49 -1.36
C ILE A 93 -11.89 -14.36 -2.38
N ASP A 94 -10.82 -13.79 -2.95
CA ASP A 94 -9.81 -14.33 -3.86
C ASP A 94 -8.70 -15.15 -3.16
N ASP A 95 -8.58 -15.07 -1.83
CA ASP A 95 -7.72 -15.87 -0.94
C ASP A 95 -8.34 -17.24 -0.61
N VAL A 96 -9.25 -17.72 -1.45
CA VAL A 96 -9.60 -19.13 -1.48
C VAL A 96 -8.30 -19.95 -1.59
N PRO A 97 -8.12 -21.00 -0.75
CA PRO A 97 -7.07 -21.98 -0.95
C PRO A 97 -7.09 -22.38 -2.43
N ARG A 98 -5.99 -22.14 -3.14
CA ARG A 98 -5.87 -22.42 -4.57
C ARG A 98 -5.79 -23.92 -4.80
N ASP A 99 -6.91 -24.57 -4.60
CA ASP A 99 -7.07 -25.98 -4.75
C ASP A 99 -7.34 -26.23 -6.23
N ARG A 100 -6.23 -26.43 -6.96
CA ARG A 100 -6.05 -27.37 -8.09
C ARG A 100 -5.88 -26.91 -9.54
N GLU A 101 -6.11 -25.67 -9.97
CA GLU A 101 -5.99 -25.36 -11.43
C GLU A 101 -5.42 -23.96 -11.79
N ALA A 102 -4.55 -23.38 -10.97
CA ALA A 102 -3.86 -22.14 -11.38
C ALA A 102 -2.77 -22.45 -12.43
N PRO A 103 -2.61 -21.61 -13.48
CA PRO A 103 -1.51 -21.76 -14.43
C PRO A 103 -0.14 -21.67 -13.74
N LEU A 104 0.85 -22.39 -14.25
CA LEU A 104 2.21 -22.37 -13.71
C LEU A 104 2.75 -20.94 -13.57
N ARG A 105 3.16 -20.57 -12.36
CA ARG A 105 3.76 -19.27 -12.08
C ARG A 105 5.18 -19.18 -12.64
N PRO A 106 5.62 -17.97 -13.07
CA PRO A 106 7.03 -17.70 -13.29
C PRO A 106 7.84 -18.02 -12.03
N LYS A 107 8.93 -18.77 -12.20
CA LYS A 107 9.92 -19.10 -11.17
C LYS A 107 11.18 -18.33 -11.53
N TYR A 108 11.80 -17.70 -10.54
CA TYR A 108 13.05 -16.99 -10.71
C TYR A 108 14.19 -17.77 -10.06
N GLY A 109 15.38 -17.66 -10.63
CA GLY A 109 16.60 -18.17 -10.01
C GLY A 109 17.09 -17.24 -8.89
N ILE A 110 18.26 -17.58 -8.34
CA ILE A 110 19.00 -16.67 -7.43
C ILE A 110 19.34 -15.38 -8.17
N ASP A 111 19.71 -15.49 -9.45
CA ASP A 111 19.91 -14.36 -10.34
C ASP A 111 18.58 -14.00 -11.04
N GLN A 112 18.08 -12.80 -10.75
CA GLN A 112 16.84 -12.27 -11.33
C GLN A 112 17.08 -11.40 -12.58
N SER A 113 18.34 -11.17 -12.98
CA SER A 113 18.66 -10.34 -14.16
C SER A 113 18.26 -11.00 -15.49
N ALA A 114 18.10 -12.33 -15.49
CA ALA A 114 17.81 -13.13 -16.69
C ALA A 114 16.32 -13.49 -16.86
N GLY A 115 15.42 -12.91 -16.06
CA GLY A 115 13.99 -13.24 -16.10
C GLY A 115 13.66 -14.62 -15.51
N PRO A 116 12.43 -15.14 -15.73
CA PRO A 116 11.99 -16.39 -15.13
C PRO A 116 12.64 -17.62 -15.79
N ILE A 117 13.15 -18.55 -14.98
CA ILE A 117 13.78 -19.81 -15.45
C ILE A 117 12.80 -20.73 -16.19
N ASN A 118 11.49 -20.54 -16.02
CA ASN A 118 10.44 -21.30 -16.67
C ASN A 118 9.51 -20.41 -17.53
N GLU A 119 10.00 -19.26 -18.00
CA GLU A 119 9.21 -18.27 -18.74
C GLU A 119 8.37 -18.89 -19.85
N VAL A 120 8.98 -19.71 -20.72
CA VAL A 120 8.31 -20.36 -21.85
C VAL A 120 7.17 -21.27 -21.39
N GLN A 121 7.39 -22.05 -20.33
CA GLN A 121 6.39 -22.98 -19.82
C GLN A 121 5.23 -22.23 -19.15
N ALA A 122 5.55 -21.23 -18.32
CA ALA A 122 4.57 -20.39 -17.65
C ALA A 122 3.70 -19.63 -18.67
N ALA A 123 4.31 -19.07 -19.71
CA ALA A 123 3.59 -18.37 -20.78
C ALA A 123 2.65 -19.31 -21.54
N ARG A 124 3.09 -20.53 -21.85
CA ARG A 124 2.27 -21.52 -22.55
C ARG A 124 1.05 -21.93 -21.74
N GLU A 125 1.23 -22.28 -20.47
CA GLU A 125 0.13 -22.69 -19.60
C GLU A 125 -0.87 -21.54 -19.36
N TRP A 126 -0.37 -20.31 -19.23
CA TRP A 126 -1.22 -19.13 -19.14
C TRP A 126 -2.09 -18.95 -20.40
N GLN A 127 -1.49 -19.07 -21.60
CA GLN A 127 -2.24 -18.96 -22.86
C GLN A 127 -3.29 -20.07 -22.99
N GLU A 128 -2.97 -21.30 -22.61
CA GLU A 128 -3.92 -22.42 -22.60
C GLU A 128 -5.06 -22.18 -21.60
N ALA A 129 -4.77 -21.65 -20.41
CA ALA A 129 -5.76 -21.29 -19.40
C ALA A 129 -6.70 -20.17 -19.90
N GLN A 130 -6.16 -19.12 -20.54
CA GLN A 130 -6.97 -18.08 -21.16
C GLN A 130 -7.89 -18.65 -22.24
N ARG A 131 -7.37 -19.51 -23.14
CA ARG A 131 -8.21 -20.15 -24.17
C ARG A 131 -9.35 -20.98 -23.57
N ARG A 132 -9.08 -21.76 -22.50
CA ARG A 132 -10.14 -22.52 -21.81
C ARG A 132 -11.20 -21.61 -21.21
N ARG A 133 -10.77 -20.51 -20.58
CA ARG A 133 -11.67 -19.51 -19.99
C ARG A 133 -12.60 -18.88 -21.04
N TYR A 134 -12.08 -18.57 -22.23
CA TYR A 134 -12.86 -17.98 -23.31
C TYR A 134 -13.59 -18.99 -24.21
N ALA A 135 -13.39 -20.30 -24.03
CA ALA A 135 -14.09 -21.34 -24.80
C ALA A 135 -15.40 -21.80 -24.14
N ILE A 136 -15.65 -21.38 -22.89
CA ILE A 136 -16.82 -21.80 -22.08
C ILE A 136 -17.83 -20.63 -21.91
N GLY A 137 -17.48 -19.41 -22.34
CA GLY A 137 -18.38 -18.24 -22.38
C GLY A 137 -18.84 -17.95 -23.80
#